data_AF-A0A914VFS2-F1
#
_entry.id   AF-A0A914VFS2-F1
#
_cell.length_a   1.000
_cell.length_b   1.000
_cell.length_c   1.000
_cell.angle_alpha   90.00
_cell.angle_beta   90.00
_cell.angle_gamma   90.00
#
_symmetry.space_group_name_H-M   'P 1'
#
loop_
_entity.id
_entity.type
_entity.pdbx_description
1 polymer ?
#
loop_
_entity_poly.entity_id
_entity_poly.type
_entity_poly.pdbx_seq_one_letter_code
_entity_poly.pdbx_strand_id
1 'polypeptide(L)'
;MTGRVRSILLLISCLVVSIQSENCHFAQNYNLNQLLNDAAAQDSFLMSASYWEGKFATDRIGINYASGLTYDGTSIDYTTGLPHPGGLHEFSAASKEAVHVSLLALAIEGKSKYAVNFFQSSMQAVHWNGTVQEYVIDQLTRKIGSYEQFNQQYPGFGGFLPWYALNDSGVQLLNGWASKVPALDNGELIWGLIAVVQVLTENGGYPTLLGRYTRQVTKMARNGLTIFYDGAGSGTVRCVAQIRNVDILPTRSNYYRDGECVLNDPYEGELFVFFVDFFSDWTNYAPGDKDKVWQNKRPQLQPATLHSSFGPITVERGWMHSSHEKWKYMELPYFDIPINNAVFLNGERARSQFSFTNSYPGLFASAANVSQPGNYNPNYISATGIQEIASAHVDTNALVTPYGAYPLLLHPTTRPYGIVWYASMLQGSKMQGPQGSTESVSIQGDLISPINTWDTKITSVLAFSGGIIDITRRYIQQTGHYIRFATVVATEWGRVFGEDNLSGSNIAFALPKASVPQKLPMFTGCTSKK
;
A
#
# COMPACT_ATOMS: atom_id res chain seq x y z
N MET A 1 23.47 -7.72 64.55
CA MET A 1 23.07 -6.91 63.38
C MET A 1 22.79 -7.86 62.24
N THR A 2 21.52 -8.21 62.06
CA THR A 2 21.01 -9.18 61.08
C THR A 2 20.50 -8.42 59.85
N GLY A 3 21.29 -8.41 58.78
CA GLY A 3 20.88 -7.83 57.48
C GLY A 3 20.20 -8.89 56.62
N ARG A 4 18.87 -8.83 56.48
CA ARG A 4 18.11 -9.56 55.46
C ARG A 4 18.11 -8.75 54.17
N VAL A 5 18.80 -9.22 53.14
CA VAL A 5 18.61 -8.76 51.76
C VAL A 5 17.34 -9.41 51.22
N ARG A 6 16.32 -8.59 50.92
CA ARG A 6 15.13 -9.02 50.18
C ARG A 6 15.44 -8.98 48.69
N SER A 7 15.59 -10.14 48.06
CA SER A 7 15.55 -10.25 46.60
C SER A 7 14.12 -10.00 46.13
N ILE A 8 13.92 -8.91 45.40
CA ILE A 8 12.68 -8.63 44.66
C ILE A 8 12.79 -9.40 43.34
N LEU A 9 12.04 -10.50 43.24
CA LEU A 9 11.82 -11.19 41.97
C LEU A 9 10.83 -10.35 41.17
N LEU A 10 11.29 -9.63 40.13
CA LEU A 10 10.41 -9.09 39.10
C LEU A 10 9.92 -10.25 38.25
N LEU A 11 8.67 -10.67 38.46
CA LEU A 11 7.93 -11.51 37.54
C LEU A 11 7.60 -10.68 36.30
N ILE A 12 8.42 -10.79 35.27
CA ILE A 12 8.06 -10.38 33.91
C ILE A 12 6.97 -11.35 33.46
N SER A 13 5.72 -10.91 33.52
CA SER A 13 4.60 -11.62 32.92
C SER A 13 4.77 -11.53 31.40
N CYS A 14 5.41 -12.52 30.80
CA CYS A 14 5.23 -12.80 29.38
C CYS A 14 3.76 -13.17 29.19
N LEU A 15 2.94 -12.19 28.80
CA LEU A 15 1.65 -12.45 28.17
C LEU A 15 1.96 -13.20 26.87
N VAL A 16 2.03 -14.52 26.97
CA VAL A 16 1.90 -15.41 25.82
C VAL A 16 0.47 -15.21 25.34
N VAL A 17 0.30 -14.30 24.39
CA VAL A 17 -0.94 -14.20 23.62
C VAL A 17 -1.07 -15.54 22.90
N SER A 18 -2.03 -16.34 23.36
CA SER A 18 -2.44 -17.57 22.71
C SER A 18 -2.67 -17.30 21.22
N ILE A 19 -1.99 -18.06 20.36
CA ILE A 19 -2.15 -18.02 18.90
C ILE A 19 -3.57 -18.54 18.61
N GLN A 20 -4.55 -17.64 18.63
CA GLN A 20 -5.94 -18.00 18.44
C GLN A 20 -6.39 -17.62 17.02
N SER A 21 -6.02 -18.46 16.06
CA SER A 21 -6.92 -18.95 14.99
C SER A 21 -6.18 -19.94 14.08
N GLU A 22 -6.21 -21.23 14.40
CA GLU A 22 -5.82 -22.32 13.48
C GLU A 22 -6.79 -22.48 12.30
N ASN A 23 -7.91 -21.75 12.30
CA ASN A 23 -8.90 -21.80 11.23
C ASN A 23 -8.60 -20.75 10.14
N CYS A 24 -8.48 -21.22 8.91
CA CYS A 24 -8.27 -20.43 7.71
C CYS A 24 -9.51 -19.57 7.35
N HIS A 25 -10.70 -20.07 7.64
CA HIS A 25 -11.97 -19.34 7.56
C HIS A 25 -12.28 -18.62 8.87
N PHE A 26 -11.40 -17.68 9.26
CA PHE A 26 -11.54 -17.02 10.56
C PHE A 26 -12.63 -15.95 10.58
N ALA A 27 -13.00 -15.34 9.45
CA ALA A 27 -13.90 -14.17 9.45
C ALA A 27 -15.33 -14.54 9.85
N GLN A 28 -15.73 -15.78 9.61
CA GLN A 28 -17.04 -16.35 9.97
C GLN A 28 -17.19 -16.49 11.50
N ASN A 29 -16.10 -16.46 12.25
CA ASN A 29 -16.13 -16.55 13.72
C ASN A 29 -16.46 -15.21 14.39
N TYR A 30 -16.53 -14.11 13.63
CA TYR A 30 -16.75 -12.77 14.16
C TYR A 30 -18.10 -12.21 13.74
N ASN A 31 -18.83 -11.67 14.71
CA ASN A 31 -20.04 -10.92 14.44
C ASN A 31 -19.70 -9.47 14.04
N LEU A 32 -20.32 -8.94 12.99
CA LEU A 32 -20.03 -7.58 12.50
C LEU A 32 -20.33 -6.47 13.53
N ASN A 33 -21.39 -6.63 14.33
CA ASN A 33 -21.70 -5.65 15.39
C ASN A 33 -20.69 -5.73 16.55
N GLN A 34 -20.15 -6.91 16.83
CA GLN A 34 -19.05 -7.05 17.78
C GLN A 34 -17.79 -6.34 17.25
N LEU A 35 -17.42 -6.57 15.98
CA LEU A 35 -16.28 -5.90 15.35
C LEU A 35 -16.42 -4.37 15.32
N LEU A 36 -17.63 -3.83 15.29
CA LEU A 36 -17.85 -2.39 15.35
C LEU A 36 -17.55 -1.79 16.74
N ASN A 37 -17.87 -2.51 17.80
CA ASN A 37 -17.98 -1.93 19.15
C ASN A 37 -16.97 -2.47 20.18
N ASP A 38 -16.26 -3.57 19.87
CA ASP A 38 -15.36 -4.24 20.80
C ASP A 38 -13.92 -4.19 20.29
N ALA A 39 -13.07 -3.42 20.98
CA ALA A 39 -11.66 -3.27 20.64
C ALA A 39 -10.88 -4.59 20.74
N ALA A 40 -11.24 -5.50 21.65
CA ALA A 40 -10.58 -6.80 21.76
C ALA A 40 -10.96 -7.72 20.59
N ALA A 41 -12.21 -7.68 20.13
CA ALA A 41 -12.65 -8.40 18.94
C ALA A 41 -11.99 -7.87 17.67
N GLN A 42 -11.90 -6.53 17.53
CA GLN A 42 -11.17 -5.87 16.45
C GLN A 42 -9.71 -6.35 16.40
N ASP A 43 -9.06 -6.34 17.55
CA ASP A 43 -7.67 -6.76 17.70
C ASP A 43 -7.45 -8.22 17.31
N SER A 44 -8.28 -9.11 17.86
CA SER A 44 -8.25 -10.54 17.57
C SER A 44 -8.47 -10.83 16.08
N PHE A 45 -9.41 -10.12 15.45
CA PHE A 45 -9.69 -10.24 14.03
C PHE A 45 -8.50 -9.78 13.17
N LEU A 46 -7.88 -8.63 13.48
CA LEU A 46 -6.71 -8.13 12.77
C LEU A 46 -5.44 -8.96 13.00
N MET A 47 -5.30 -9.59 14.17
CA MET A 47 -4.26 -10.60 14.41
C MET A 47 -4.49 -11.84 13.55
N SER A 48 -5.74 -12.30 13.41
CA SER A 48 -6.07 -13.42 12.52
C SER A 48 -5.79 -13.06 11.06
N ALA A 49 -6.20 -11.87 10.62
CA ALA A 49 -5.95 -11.37 9.28
C ALA A 49 -4.45 -11.28 8.99
N SER A 50 -3.68 -10.58 9.82
CA SER A 50 -2.23 -10.45 9.63
C SER A 50 -1.50 -11.80 9.61
N TYR A 51 -1.93 -12.78 10.42
CA TYR A 51 -1.36 -14.13 10.40
C TYR A 51 -1.58 -14.81 9.03
N TRP A 52 -2.81 -14.83 8.54
CA TRP A 52 -3.15 -15.53 7.29
C TRP A 52 -2.61 -14.80 6.07
N GLU A 53 -2.63 -13.46 6.07
CA GLU A 53 -1.96 -12.67 5.03
C GLU A 53 -0.45 -12.93 4.99
N GLY A 54 0.19 -13.18 6.15
CA GLY A 54 1.61 -13.54 6.21
C GLY A 54 1.96 -14.83 5.47
N LYS A 55 1.00 -15.72 5.21
CA LYS A 55 1.23 -16.92 4.38
C LYS A 55 1.47 -16.57 2.90
N PHE A 56 1.03 -15.40 2.44
CA PHE A 56 1.28 -14.91 1.09
C PHE A 56 2.73 -14.46 0.88
N ALA A 57 3.35 -13.80 1.86
CA ALA A 57 4.73 -13.30 1.76
C ALA A 57 5.77 -14.42 1.99
N THR A 58 5.68 -15.48 1.20
CA THR A 58 6.55 -16.66 1.24
C THR A 58 7.12 -16.94 -0.15
N ASP A 59 8.19 -17.75 -0.18
CA ASP A 59 8.92 -18.02 -1.41
C ASP A 59 8.03 -18.62 -2.50
N ARG A 60 8.18 -18.13 -3.73
CA ARG A 60 7.42 -18.58 -4.92
C ARG A 60 5.89 -18.36 -4.80
N ILE A 61 5.46 -17.47 -3.90
CA ILE A 61 4.07 -17.02 -3.76
C ILE A 61 4.01 -15.50 -3.90
N GLY A 62 4.45 -14.77 -2.88
CA GLY A 62 4.49 -13.29 -2.88
C GLY A 62 5.92 -12.74 -3.01
N ILE A 63 6.94 -13.52 -2.64
CA ILE A 63 8.34 -13.10 -2.72
C ILE A 63 9.20 -14.15 -3.43
N ASN A 64 10.30 -13.70 -4.03
CA ASN A 64 11.44 -14.52 -4.38
C ASN A 64 12.44 -14.46 -3.22
N TYR A 65 12.62 -15.56 -2.49
CA TYR A 65 13.44 -15.58 -1.28
C TYR A 65 14.94 -15.40 -1.56
N ALA A 66 15.42 -15.83 -2.73
CA ALA A 66 16.82 -15.69 -3.11
C ALA A 66 17.24 -14.21 -3.23
N SER A 67 16.42 -13.43 -3.93
CA SER A 67 16.63 -11.98 -4.15
C SER A 67 16.01 -11.08 -3.08
N GLY A 68 15.03 -11.59 -2.32
CA GLY A 68 14.21 -10.81 -1.39
C GLY A 68 13.19 -9.89 -2.06
N LEU A 69 13.02 -9.96 -3.39
CA LEU A 69 12.11 -9.12 -4.17
C LEU A 69 10.69 -9.69 -4.19
N THR A 70 9.69 -8.83 -4.34
CA THR A 70 8.29 -9.24 -4.53
C THR A 70 8.06 -9.76 -5.94
N TYR A 71 7.23 -10.80 -6.06
CA TYR A 71 6.42 -10.99 -7.25
C TYR A 71 5.21 -10.07 -7.16
N ASP A 72 4.57 -9.72 -8.28
CA ASP A 72 3.26 -9.05 -8.26
C ASP A 72 2.24 -9.90 -7.48
N GLY A 73 2.25 -11.21 -7.75
CA GLY A 73 1.36 -12.16 -7.14
C GLY A 73 1.46 -13.57 -7.71
N THR A 74 0.45 -14.39 -7.41
CA THR A 74 0.31 -15.73 -7.97
C THR A 74 -1.16 -16.09 -8.14
N SER A 75 -1.47 -16.81 -9.21
CA SER A 75 -2.78 -17.42 -9.40
C SER A 75 -3.00 -18.54 -8.39
N ILE A 76 -4.26 -18.75 -8.00
CA ILE A 76 -4.67 -19.83 -7.10
C ILE A 76 -5.66 -20.76 -7.78
N ASP A 77 -5.54 -22.06 -7.51
CA ASP A 77 -6.45 -23.06 -8.01
C ASP A 77 -7.88 -22.81 -7.49
N TYR A 78 -8.85 -22.84 -8.40
CA TYR A 78 -10.22 -22.42 -8.10
C TYR A 78 -10.90 -23.32 -7.05
N THR A 79 -10.44 -24.55 -6.89
CA THR A 79 -11.03 -25.53 -5.95
C THR A 79 -10.35 -25.47 -4.60
N THR A 80 -9.02 -25.51 -4.59
CA THR A 80 -8.20 -25.67 -3.38
C THR A 80 -7.77 -24.35 -2.78
N GLY A 81 -7.70 -23.27 -3.56
CA GLY A 81 -7.14 -21.98 -3.14
C GLY A 81 -5.62 -21.99 -2.96
N LEU A 82 -4.95 -23.09 -3.31
CA LEU A 82 -3.49 -23.19 -3.28
C LEU A 82 -2.87 -22.58 -4.55
N PRO A 83 -1.58 -22.21 -4.57
CA PRO A 83 -0.93 -21.67 -5.75
C PRO A 83 -1.09 -22.59 -6.95
N HIS A 84 -1.54 -22.02 -8.08
CA HIS A 84 -1.74 -22.75 -9.32
C HIS A 84 -0.39 -23.00 -10.01
N PRO A 85 -0.10 -24.22 -10.50
CA PRO A 85 1.13 -24.50 -11.26
C PRO A 85 1.29 -23.57 -12.47
N GLY A 86 2.42 -22.86 -12.55
CA GLY A 86 2.67 -21.88 -13.62
C GLY A 86 1.83 -20.59 -13.52
N GLY A 87 1.14 -20.38 -12.39
CA GLY A 87 0.36 -19.18 -12.12
C GLY A 87 1.15 -18.03 -11.47
N LEU A 88 2.45 -18.21 -11.23
CA LEU A 88 3.30 -17.19 -10.62
C LEU A 88 3.50 -16.02 -11.58
N HIS A 89 3.24 -14.80 -11.11
CA HIS A 89 3.55 -13.61 -11.88
C HIS A 89 5.05 -13.32 -11.71
N GLU A 90 5.88 -13.82 -12.64
CA GLU A 90 7.34 -13.63 -12.64
C GLU A 90 7.76 -12.19 -13.01
N PHE A 91 6.95 -11.21 -12.62
CA PHE A 91 7.19 -9.78 -12.75
C PHE A 91 6.70 -9.05 -11.49
N SER A 92 7.20 -7.83 -11.27
CA SER A 92 6.72 -6.92 -10.22
C SER A 92 7.10 -5.48 -10.57
N ALA A 93 6.83 -4.54 -9.67
CA ALA A 93 7.13 -3.13 -9.80
C ALA A 93 7.50 -2.51 -8.45
N ALA A 94 7.98 -1.26 -8.48
CA ALA A 94 8.33 -0.52 -7.27
C ALA A 94 7.13 -0.35 -6.30
N SER A 95 5.89 -0.35 -6.80
CA SER A 95 4.67 -0.24 -6.00
C SER A 95 4.48 -1.43 -5.05
N LYS A 96 4.68 -2.66 -5.52
CA LYS A 96 4.62 -3.88 -4.69
C LYS A 96 5.79 -3.94 -3.70
N GLU A 97 6.97 -3.52 -4.15
CA GLU A 97 8.12 -3.37 -3.26
C GLU A 97 7.87 -2.34 -2.15
N ALA A 98 7.13 -1.25 -2.42
CA ALA A 98 6.81 -0.21 -1.45
C ALA A 98 6.05 -0.77 -0.26
N VAL A 99 5.01 -1.58 -0.51
CA VAL A 99 4.23 -2.22 0.56
C VAL A 99 5.11 -3.15 1.40
N HIS A 100 5.90 -4.00 0.74
CA HIS A 100 6.74 -4.97 1.42
C HIS A 100 7.79 -4.26 2.28
N VAL A 101 8.53 -3.31 1.72
CA VAL A 101 9.56 -2.53 2.42
C VAL A 101 8.96 -1.76 3.59
N SER A 102 7.77 -1.17 3.41
CA SER A 102 7.07 -0.44 4.47
C SER A 102 6.69 -1.34 5.64
N LEU A 103 6.19 -2.55 5.37
CA LEU A 103 5.92 -3.53 6.43
C LEU A 103 7.20 -4.02 7.11
N LEU A 104 8.29 -4.27 6.36
CA LEU A 104 9.59 -4.63 6.93
C LEU A 104 10.08 -3.53 7.91
N ALA A 105 9.91 -2.25 7.55
CA ALA A 105 10.24 -1.14 8.44
C ALA A 105 9.40 -1.15 9.73
N LEU A 106 8.08 -1.38 9.63
CA LEU A 106 7.19 -1.50 10.79
C LEU A 106 7.54 -2.68 11.70
N ALA A 107 7.95 -3.80 11.11
CA ALA A 107 8.36 -4.99 11.85
C ALA A 107 9.67 -4.78 12.62
N ILE A 108 10.62 -4.02 12.05
CA ILE A 108 11.84 -3.60 12.76
C ILE A 108 11.52 -2.62 13.88
N GLU A 109 10.63 -1.66 13.64
CA GLU A 109 10.21 -0.70 14.67
C GLU A 109 9.58 -1.45 15.87
N GLY A 110 8.88 -2.56 15.60
CA GLY A 110 8.32 -3.44 16.62
C GLY A 110 7.10 -2.88 17.34
N LYS A 111 6.60 -1.70 16.95
CA LYS A 111 5.40 -1.08 17.54
C LYS A 111 4.10 -1.62 16.97
N SER A 112 4.09 -2.03 15.70
CA SER A 112 2.94 -2.69 15.10
C SER A 112 3.00 -4.20 15.33
N LYS A 113 2.23 -4.69 16.30
CA LYS A 113 2.11 -6.14 16.53
C LYS A 113 1.53 -6.88 15.33
N TYR A 114 0.75 -6.23 14.48
CA TYR A 114 0.19 -6.86 13.28
C TYR A 114 1.26 -7.07 12.21
N ALA A 115 2.16 -6.10 12.00
CA ALA A 115 3.30 -6.27 11.10
C ALA A 115 4.26 -7.37 11.61
N VAL A 116 4.53 -7.41 12.92
CA VAL A 116 5.33 -8.47 13.53
C VAL A 116 4.66 -9.85 13.35
N ASN A 117 3.35 -9.94 13.58
CA ASN A 117 2.59 -11.19 13.42
C ASN A 117 2.54 -11.67 11.97
N PHE A 118 2.44 -10.75 11.01
CA PHE A 118 2.54 -11.04 9.58
C PHE A 118 3.86 -11.74 9.23
N PHE A 119 5.00 -11.18 9.65
CA PHE A 119 6.30 -11.81 9.39
C PHE A 119 6.56 -13.03 10.24
N GLN A 120 6.02 -13.12 11.46
CA GLN A 120 6.04 -14.35 12.24
C GLN A 120 5.40 -15.51 11.48
N SER A 121 4.28 -15.25 10.80
CA SER A 121 3.60 -16.25 9.96
C SER A 121 4.38 -16.59 8.68
N SER A 122 4.95 -15.57 8.03
CA SER A 122 5.80 -15.71 6.82
C SER A 122 7.02 -16.59 7.12
N MET A 123 7.71 -16.27 8.21
CA MET A 123 8.90 -16.95 8.73
C MET A 123 8.63 -18.41 9.09
N GLN A 124 7.49 -18.70 9.73
CA GLN A 124 7.06 -20.07 10.04
C GLN A 124 6.82 -20.91 8.77
N ALA A 125 6.24 -20.31 7.74
CA ALA A 125 5.92 -21.02 6.50
C ALA A 125 7.17 -21.44 5.72
N VAL A 126 8.32 -20.77 5.93
CA VAL A 126 9.61 -21.12 5.33
C VAL A 126 10.56 -21.83 6.30
N HIS A 127 10.07 -22.27 7.48
CA HIS A 127 10.86 -22.99 8.50
C HIS A 127 12.13 -22.24 8.96
N TRP A 128 12.07 -20.92 9.06
CA TRP A 128 13.19 -20.13 9.57
C TRP A 128 13.33 -20.29 11.10
N ASN A 129 14.55 -20.54 11.56
CA ASN A 129 14.86 -20.89 12.96
C ASN A 129 15.33 -19.71 13.84
N GLY A 130 15.30 -18.49 13.32
CA GLY A 130 15.63 -17.27 14.06
C GLY A 130 14.41 -16.47 14.51
N THR A 131 14.66 -15.26 14.99
CA THR A 131 13.65 -14.26 15.36
C THR A 131 13.04 -13.58 14.13
N VAL A 132 11.87 -12.96 14.29
CA VAL A 132 11.25 -12.12 13.25
C VAL A 132 12.19 -10.99 12.83
N GLN A 133 12.90 -10.39 13.78
CA GLN A 133 13.84 -9.31 13.48
C GLN A 133 14.99 -9.80 12.58
N GLU A 134 15.57 -10.96 12.88
CA GLU A 134 16.63 -11.55 12.03
C GLU A 134 16.11 -11.89 10.63
N TYR A 135 14.89 -12.45 10.53
CA TYR A 135 14.24 -12.72 9.24
C TYR A 135 14.05 -11.44 8.42
N VAL A 136 13.51 -10.39 9.02
CA VAL A 136 13.25 -9.10 8.35
C VAL A 136 14.55 -8.43 7.91
N ILE A 137 15.61 -8.49 8.74
CA ILE A 137 16.93 -7.97 8.38
C ILE A 137 17.58 -8.75 7.24
N ASP A 138 17.43 -10.09 7.20
CA ASP A 138 17.87 -10.91 6.08
C ASP A 138 17.14 -10.53 4.78
N GLN A 139 15.81 -10.37 4.81
CA GLN A 139 15.02 -9.93 3.67
C GLN A 139 15.47 -8.56 3.14
N LEU A 140 15.64 -7.56 4.01
CA LEU A 140 16.14 -6.24 3.62
C LEU A 140 17.55 -6.30 3.04
N THR A 141 18.40 -7.19 3.56
CA THR A 141 19.80 -7.34 3.11
C THR A 141 19.88 -7.93 1.70
N ARG A 142 19.05 -8.92 1.39
CA ARG A 142 18.94 -9.51 0.04
C ARG A 142 18.37 -8.49 -0.94
N LYS A 143 17.23 -7.87 -0.59
CA LYS A 143 16.51 -6.89 -1.41
C LYS A 143 17.41 -5.74 -1.87
N ILE A 144 18.11 -5.09 -0.94
CA ILE A 144 19.02 -3.99 -1.29
C ILE A 144 20.21 -4.48 -2.12
N GLY A 145 20.65 -5.73 -1.94
CA GLY A 145 21.64 -6.37 -2.80
C GLY A 145 21.17 -6.49 -4.25
N SER A 146 19.93 -6.93 -4.46
CA SER A 146 19.34 -7.01 -5.80
C SER A 146 19.17 -5.63 -6.44
N TYR A 147 18.80 -4.61 -5.68
CA TYR A 147 18.76 -3.23 -6.19
C TYR A 147 20.14 -2.71 -6.58
N GLU A 148 21.16 -2.98 -5.78
CA GLU A 148 22.54 -2.60 -6.06
C GLU A 148 23.07 -3.29 -7.34
N GLN A 149 22.78 -4.59 -7.50
CA GLN A 149 23.11 -5.35 -8.71
C GLN A 149 22.40 -4.80 -9.95
N PHE A 150 21.10 -4.55 -9.86
CA PHE A 150 20.33 -3.95 -10.96
C PHE A 150 20.91 -2.59 -11.37
N ASN A 151 21.22 -1.73 -10.40
CA ASN A 151 21.82 -0.42 -10.65
C ASN A 151 23.20 -0.50 -11.30
N GLN A 152 23.98 -1.54 -10.99
CA GLN A 152 25.29 -1.77 -11.60
C GLN A 152 25.13 -2.22 -13.06
N GLN A 153 24.16 -3.08 -13.33
CA GLN A 153 23.90 -3.62 -14.66
C GLN A 153 23.22 -2.60 -15.58
N TYR A 154 22.29 -1.79 -15.05
CA TYR A 154 21.49 -0.84 -15.80
C TYR A 154 21.51 0.56 -15.15
N PRO A 155 22.68 1.24 -15.14
CA PRO A 155 22.84 2.52 -14.47
C PRO A 155 21.93 3.64 -14.99
N GLY A 156 21.38 3.51 -16.20
CA GLY A 156 20.46 4.46 -16.81
C GLY A 156 19.11 4.55 -16.09
N PHE A 157 18.76 3.60 -15.23
CA PHE A 157 17.61 3.75 -14.33
C PHE A 157 17.90 4.65 -13.12
N GLY A 158 19.17 4.97 -12.85
CA GLY A 158 19.54 6.00 -11.88
C GLY A 158 19.12 5.74 -10.44
N GLY A 159 18.93 4.48 -10.03
CA GLY A 159 18.41 4.13 -8.71
C GLY A 159 16.93 3.76 -8.69
N PHE A 160 16.19 4.05 -9.75
CA PHE A 160 14.76 3.74 -9.83
C PHE A 160 14.53 2.34 -10.41
N LEU A 161 13.37 1.74 -10.14
CA LEU A 161 13.00 0.45 -10.70
C LEU A 161 11.92 0.61 -11.78
N PRO A 162 12.05 -0.05 -12.94
CA PRO A 162 10.94 -0.19 -13.88
C PRO A 162 9.89 -1.17 -13.33
N TRP A 163 8.88 -1.51 -14.12
CA TRP A 163 8.32 -2.85 -14.01
C TRP A 163 9.37 -3.85 -14.51
N TYR A 164 9.59 -4.92 -13.76
CA TYR A 164 10.69 -5.83 -13.99
C TYR A 164 10.23 -7.28 -14.01
N ALA A 165 10.94 -8.11 -14.76
CA ALA A 165 10.87 -9.55 -14.63
C ALA A 165 11.75 -9.99 -13.46
N LEU A 166 11.41 -11.11 -12.82
CA LEU A 166 12.07 -11.57 -11.60
C LEU A 166 12.52 -13.02 -11.72
N ASN A 167 13.75 -13.29 -11.31
CA ASN A 167 14.26 -14.63 -11.05
C ASN A 167 15.17 -14.64 -9.81
N ASP A 168 15.78 -15.79 -9.49
CA ASP A 168 16.64 -15.92 -8.31
C ASP A 168 17.91 -15.06 -8.36
N SER A 169 18.30 -14.57 -9.56
CA SER A 169 19.42 -13.62 -9.73
C SER A 169 19.00 -12.17 -9.53
N GLY A 170 17.72 -11.88 -9.28
CA GLY A 170 17.18 -10.55 -9.03
C GLY A 170 16.44 -9.95 -10.23
N VAL A 171 16.49 -8.62 -10.33
CA VAL A 171 15.74 -7.81 -11.29
C VAL A 171 16.24 -8.05 -12.72
N GLN A 172 15.32 -8.37 -13.63
CA GLN A 172 15.56 -8.45 -15.08
C GLN A 172 14.69 -7.45 -15.83
N LEU A 173 15.12 -7.02 -17.02
CA LEU A 173 14.30 -6.14 -17.86
C LEU A 173 13.05 -6.87 -18.35
N LEU A 174 11.88 -6.28 -18.12
CA LEU A 174 10.60 -6.76 -18.64
C LEU A 174 10.33 -6.17 -20.02
N ASN A 175 9.80 -6.97 -20.94
CA ASN A 175 9.37 -6.47 -22.24
C ASN A 175 8.32 -5.34 -22.07
N GLY A 176 8.43 -4.28 -22.87
CA GLY A 176 7.61 -3.06 -22.73
C GLY A 176 8.12 -2.05 -21.70
N TRP A 177 8.96 -2.48 -20.74
CA TRP A 177 9.54 -1.64 -19.69
C TRP A 177 11.08 -1.60 -19.69
N ALA A 178 11.72 -2.34 -20.59
CA ALA A 178 13.18 -2.42 -20.71
C ALA A 178 13.91 -1.08 -20.86
N SER A 179 13.20 -0.03 -21.29
CA SER A 179 13.71 1.33 -21.44
C SER A 179 12.79 2.40 -20.84
N LYS A 180 11.94 2.02 -19.86
CA LYS A 180 10.94 2.92 -19.26
C LYS A 180 10.98 2.83 -17.76
N VAL A 181 10.79 3.94 -17.07
CA VAL A 181 10.72 3.96 -15.60
C VAL A 181 9.58 4.83 -15.12
N PRO A 182 8.66 4.32 -14.27
CA PRO A 182 7.53 5.09 -13.77
C PRO A 182 7.91 5.86 -12.50
N ALA A 183 7.52 7.13 -12.42
CA ALA A 183 7.74 7.95 -11.23
C ALA A 183 6.76 7.60 -10.09
N LEU A 184 5.53 7.23 -10.41
CA LEU A 184 4.47 6.92 -9.42
C LEU A 184 4.91 5.77 -8.50
N ASP A 185 5.15 4.59 -9.07
CA ASP A 185 5.54 3.39 -8.31
C ASP A 185 6.82 3.61 -7.48
N ASN A 186 7.76 4.40 -8.03
CA ASN A 186 8.99 4.73 -7.34
C ASN A 186 8.78 5.74 -6.21
N GLY A 187 7.81 6.64 -6.34
CA GLY A 187 7.41 7.56 -5.27
C GLY A 187 7.00 6.80 -4.02
N GLU A 188 6.21 5.75 -4.19
CA GLU A 188 5.78 4.83 -3.11
C GLU A 188 6.98 4.10 -2.50
N LEU A 189 7.82 3.49 -3.34
CA LEU A 189 9.00 2.75 -2.86
C LEU A 189 9.94 3.63 -2.05
N ILE A 190 10.18 4.86 -2.49
CA ILE A 190 11.12 5.79 -1.85
C ILE A 190 10.76 6.02 -0.39
N TRP A 191 9.48 6.24 -0.07
CA TRP A 191 9.08 6.47 1.31
C TRP A 191 9.18 5.21 2.17
N GLY A 192 8.94 4.02 1.59
CA GLY A 192 9.29 2.75 2.22
C GLY A 192 10.79 2.65 2.54
N LEU A 193 11.67 3.02 1.60
CA LEU A 193 13.12 3.03 1.82
C LEU A 193 13.54 4.04 2.89
N ILE A 194 12.93 5.22 2.90
CA ILE A 194 13.13 6.24 3.94
C ILE A 194 12.70 5.71 5.30
N ALA A 195 11.58 4.99 5.38
CA ALA A 195 11.13 4.38 6.62
C ALA A 195 12.16 3.36 7.15
N VAL A 196 12.74 2.53 6.27
CA VAL A 196 13.85 1.63 6.64
C VAL A 196 15.07 2.42 7.15
N VAL A 197 15.47 3.49 6.48
CA VAL A 197 16.58 4.36 6.94
C VAL A 197 16.30 4.90 8.34
N GLN A 198 15.09 5.41 8.58
CA GLN A 198 14.72 5.96 9.89
C GLN A 198 14.78 4.90 10.99
N VAL A 199 14.15 3.73 10.81
CA VAL A 199 14.10 2.71 11.87
C VAL A 199 15.46 2.08 12.11
N LEU A 200 16.30 1.90 11.08
CA LEU A 200 17.67 1.40 11.27
C LEU A 200 18.55 2.43 11.99
N THR A 201 18.33 3.73 11.75
CA THR A 201 19.01 4.81 12.48
C THR A 201 18.62 4.79 13.96
N GLU A 202 17.32 4.68 14.25
CA GLU A 202 16.80 4.63 15.63
C GLU A 202 17.22 3.35 16.37
N ASN A 203 17.31 2.21 15.66
CA ASN A 203 17.73 0.93 16.23
C ASN A 203 19.24 0.88 16.53
N GLY A 204 20.09 1.47 15.68
CA GLY A 204 21.54 1.54 15.85
C GLY A 204 22.32 0.21 15.66
N GLY A 205 21.64 -0.93 15.53
CA GLY A 205 22.27 -2.26 15.49
C GLY A 205 22.83 -2.70 14.13
N TYR A 206 22.50 -2.01 13.04
CA TYR A 206 22.81 -2.46 11.67
C TYR A 206 23.45 -1.36 10.79
N PRO A 207 24.61 -0.80 11.16
CA PRO A 207 25.21 0.35 10.48
C PRO A 207 25.54 0.09 9.00
N THR A 208 25.96 -1.13 8.65
CA THR A 208 26.23 -1.50 7.25
C THR A 208 24.97 -1.48 6.40
N LEU A 209 23.86 -2.05 6.91
CA LEU A 209 22.58 -2.09 6.21
C LEU A 209 22.01 -0.67 6.06
N LEU A 210 22.03 0.11 7.14
CA LEU A 210 21.66 1.53 7.12
C LEU A 210 22.41 2.28 6.02
N GLY A 211 23.74 2.14 5.95
CA GLY A 211 24.55 2.80 4.94
C GLY A 211 24.16 2.44 3.51
N ARG A 212 23.71 1.20 3.24
CA ARG A 212 23.27 0.76 1.91
C ARG A 212 21.95 1.41 1.52
N TYR A 213 20.95 1.39 2.41
CA TYR A 213 19.65 2.04 2.16
C TYR A 213 19.78 3.56 2.03
N THR A 214 20.58 4.21 2.87
CA THR A 214 20.86 5.65 2.76
C THR A 214 21.47 5.99 1.40
N ARG A 215 22.46 5.22 0.92
CA ARG A 215 23.05 5.43 -0.41
C ARG A 215 22.03 5.28 -1.54
N GLN A 216 21.11 4.33 -1.41
CA GLN A 216 20.07 4.12 -2.40
C GLN A 216 19.09 5.31 -2.48
N VAL A 217 18.58 5.79 -1.33
CA VAL A 217 17.73 6.99 -1.28
C VAL A 217 18.47 8.22 -1.82
N THR A 218 19.72 8.44 -1.43
CA THR A 218 20.55 9.55 -1.92
C THR A 218 20.77 9.47 -3.44
N LYS A 219 20.97 8.27 -4.00
CA LYS A 219 21.10 8.07 -5.45
C LYS A 219 19.82 8.48 -6.18
N MET A 220 18.66 8.07 -5.68
CA MET A 220 17.35 8.45 -6.23
C MET A 220 17.15 9.98 -6.13
N ALA A 221 17.49 10.60 -5.00
CA ALA A 221 17.37 12.05 -4.81
C ALA A 221 18.24 12.84 -5.81
N ARG A 222 19.49 12.38 -6.02
CA ARG A 222 20.44 12.98 -6.98
C ARG A 222 19.94 12.92 -8.42
N ASN A 223 19.29 11.82 -8.80
CA ASN A 223 18.91 11.57 -10.20
C ASN A 223 17.45 11.94 -10.49
N GLY A 224 16.61 12.15 -9.48
CA GLY A 224 15.17 12.38 -9.61
C GLY A 224 14.81 13.48 -10.62
N LEU A 225 15.36 14.69 -10.46
CA LEU A 225 15.09 15.78 -11.40
C LEU A 225 15.69 15.53 -12.79
N THR A 226 16.90 14.97 -12.87
CA THR A 226 17.54 14.63 -14.15
C THR A 226 16.67 13.71 -15.00
N ILE A 227 16.06 12.71 -14.37
CA ILE A 227 15.26 11.67 -15.04
C ILE A 227 13.80 12.11 -15.25
N PHE A 228 13.18 12.75 -14.25
CA PHE A 228 11.72 12.92 -14.24
C PHE A 228 11.22 14.34 -14.37
N TYR A 229 12.02 15.38 -14.11
CA TYR A 229 11.57 16.74 -14.39
C TYR A 229 11.60 16.99 -15.91
N ASP A 230 10.75 17.83 -16.50
CA ASP A 230 10.76 18.08 -17.96
C ASP A 230 11.67 19.22 -18.42
N GLY A 231 12.19 20.00 -17.47
CA GLY A 231 13.28 20.94 -17.70
C GLY A 231 12.94 22.32 -17.15
N ALA A 232 13.94 23.21 -17.16
CA ALA A 232 13.84 24.53 -16.57
C ALA A 232 12.59 25.28 -17.06
N GLY A 233 11.83 25.84 -16.12
CA GLY A 233 10.60 26.59 -16.41
C GLY A 233 9.37 25.72 -16.70
N SER A 234 9.45 24.39 -16.74
CA SER A 234 8.30 23.54 -17.10
C SER A 234 7.29 23.35 -15.96
N GLY A 235 7.78 23.25 -14.72
CA GLY A 235 6.98 22.81 -13.57
C GLY A 235 6.38 21.41 -13.74
N THR A 236 6.91 20.58 -14.66
CA THR A 236 6.27 19.32 -15.06
C THR A 236 7.14 18.14 -14.63
N VAL A 237 6.52 17.18 -13.95
CA VAL A 237 7.14 15.90 -13.55
C VAL A 237 6.54 14.79 -14.40
N ARG A 238 7.40 14.04 -15.10
CA ARG A 238 7.05 12.91 -15.96
C ARG A 238 6.44 11.80 -15.11
N CYS A 239 5.31 11.27 -15.59
CA CYS A 239 4.70 10.05 -15.07
C CYS A 239 5.54 8.82 -15.43
N VAL A 240 6.00 8.74 -16.68
CA VAL A 240 6.97 7.74 -17.15
C VAL A 240 8.09 8.45 -17.91
N ALA A 241 9.33 8.12 -17.56
CA ALA A 241 10.50 8.54 -18.31
C ALA A 241 10.96 7.42 -19.25
N GLN A 242 11.13 7.76 -20.52
CA GLN A 242 11.78 6.91 -21.53
C GLN A 242 13.29 7.12 -21.46
N ILE A 243 14.04 6.03 -21.60
CA ILE A 243 15.50 5.99 -21.46
C ILE A 243 16.09 5.61 -22.82
N ARG A 244 16.96 6.45 -23.39
CA ARG A 244 17.58 6.15 -24.69
C ARG A 244 18.61 5.04 -24.59
N ASN A 245 19.40 5.03 -23.52
CA ASN A 245 20.42 4.04 -23.25
C ASN A 245 20.45 3.72 -21.75
N VAL A 246 20.14 2.47 -21.39
CA VAL A 246 20.08 2.00 -20.00
C VAL A 246 21.44 1.65 -19.41
N ASP A 247 22.49 1.57 -20.24
CA ASP A 247 23.85 1.16 -19.84
C ASP A 247 24.74 2.34 -19.44
N ILE A 248 24.25 3.59 -19.57
CA ILE A 248 24.99 4.80 -19.23
C ILE A 248 24.43 5.48 -17.99
N LEU A 249 25.28 6.20 -17.26
CA LEU A 249 24.85 7.00 -16.11
C LEU A 249 23.83 8.08 -16.50
N PRO A 250 22.93 8.48 -15.58
CA PRO A 250 21.92 9.48 -15.87
C PRO A 250 22.50 10.80 -16.36
N THR A 251 22.07 11.21 -17.55
CA THR A 251 22.31 12.53 -18.12
C THR A 251 21.00 13.07 -18.68
N ARG A 252 20.82 14.39 -18.68
CA ARG A 252 19.56 15.03 -19.07
C ARG A 252 19.08 14.61 -20.47
N SER A 253 20.00 14.50 -21.43
CA SER A 253 19.71 14.13 -22.82
C SER A 253 19.28 12.67 -23.01
N ASN A 254 19.54 11.81 -22.02
CA ASN A 254 19.17 10.39 -22.06
C ASN A 254 17.66 10.16 -21.83
N TYR A 255 16.92 11.17 -21.37
CA TYR A 255 15.53 11.01 -20.95
C TYR A 255 14.56 11.93 -21.68
N TYR A 256 13.39 11.38 -21.98
CA TYR A 256 12.25 12.12 -22.54
C TYR A 256 10.95 11.54 -21.98
N ARG A 257 9.84 12.26 -22.14
CA ARG A 257 8.53 11.85 -21.64
C ARG A 257 7.94 10.73 -22.50
N ASP A 258 7.30 9.75 -21.87
CA ASP A 258 6.43 8.79 -22.57
C ASP A 258 5.03 9.39 -22.73
N GLY A 259 4.64 9.70 -23.97
CA GLY A 259 3.33 10.31 -24.25
C GLY A 259 3.10 11.63 -23.51
N GLU A 260 1.86 11.86 -23.06
CA GLU A 260 1.45 13.10 -22.38
C GLU A 260 1.29 12.97 -20.86
N CYS A 261 1.49 11.77 -20.29
CA CYS A 261 1.29 11.52 -18.86
C CYS A 261 2.29 12.31 -18.00
N VAL A 262 1.77 12.99 -16.97
CA VAL A 262 2.54 13.79 -15.99
C VAL A 262 1.96 13.57 -14.60
N LEU A 263 2.79 13.67 -13.55
CA LEU A 263 2.34 13.56 -12.16
C LEU A 263 1.79 14.90 -11.66
N ASN A 264 0.61 15.28 -12.15
CA ASN A 264 -0.04 16.53 -11.80
C ASN A 264 -1.32 16.38 -10.96
N ASP A 265 -1.79 15.17 -10.69
CA ASP A 265 -2.97 14.90 -9.86
C ASP A 265 -2.63 14.73 -8.36
N PRO A 266 -3.62 14.73 -7.45
CA PRO A 266 -3.37 14.59 -6.02
C PRO A 266 -3.35 13.12 -5.55
N TYR A 267 -3.13 12.13 -6.43
CA TYR A 267 -3.17 10.72 -6.02
C TYR A 267 -1.77 10.22 -5.61
N GLU A 268 -1.41 8.99 -5.94
CA GLU A 268 -0.20 8.30 -5.49
C GLU A 268 1.08 9.00 -5.97
N GLY A 269 1.08 9.51 -7.21
CA GLY A 269 2.21 10.22 -7.81
C GLY A 269 2.66 11.47 -7.05
N GLU A 270 1.81 12.03 -6.18
CA GLU A 270 2.18 13.14 -5.29
C GLU A 270 3.32 12.80 -4.33
N LEU A 271 3.49 11.50 -4.00
CA LEU A 271 4.61 11.01 -3.19
C LEU A 271 5.96 11.29 -3.83
N PHE A 272 6.07 11.05 -5.14
CA PHE A 272 7.29 11.34 -5.89
C PHE A 272 7.55 12.85 -5.96
N VAL A 273 6.49 13.65 -6.14
CA VAL A 273 6.59 15.11 -6.17
C VAL A 273 7.14 15.66 -4.86
N PHE A 274 6.65 15.18 -3.71
CA PHE A 274 7.21 15.57 -2.41
C PHE A 274 8.67 15.14 -2.25
N PHE A 275 9.04 13.95 -2.70
CA PHE A 275 10.42 13.48 -2.62
C PHE A 275 11.38 14.42 -3.36
N VAL A 276 11.07 14.78 -4.61
CA VAL A 276 11.94 15.68 -5.37
C VAL A 276 11.87 17.12 -4.87
N ASP A 277 10.72 17.58 -4.32
CA ASP A 277 10.64 18.88 -3.63
C ASP A 277 11.67 18.93 -2.48
N PHE A 278 11.72 17.90 -1.64
CA PHE A 278 12.53 17.89 -0.42
C PHE A 278 14.02 17.62 -0.67
N PHE A 279 14.33 16.58 -1.44
CA PHE A 279 15.66 15.96 -1.40
C PHE A 279 16.48 16.12 -2.68
N SER A 280 15.87 16.54 -3.79
CA SER A 280 16.62 16.80 -5.03
C SER A 280 17.27 18.18 -5.05
N ASP A 281 18.35 18.30 -5.81
CA ASP A 281 19.08 19.55 -5.97
C ASP A 281 18.44 20.44 -7.05
N TRP A 282 17.74 21.49 -6.60
CA TRP A 282 17.09 22.48 -7.45
C TRP A 282 18.02 23.62 -7.90
N THR A 283 19.28 23.67 -7.47
CA THR A 283 20.17 24.83 -7.70
C THR A 283 20.43 25.13 -9.17
N ASN A 284 20.36 24.12 -10.04
CA ASN A 284 20.57 24.25 -11.48
C ASN A 284 19.27 24.45 -12.29
N TYR A 285 18.14 24.68 -11.62
CA TYR A 285 16.83 24.90 -12.25
C TYR A 285 16.38 26.36 -12.10
N ALA A 286 15.35 26.78 -12.83
CA ALA A 286 14.95 28.17 -12.82
C ALA A 286 14.38 28.56 -11.44
N PRO A 287 14.64 29.79 -10.94
CA PRO A 287 14.04 30.26 -9.70
C PRO A 287 12.52 30.10 -9.72
N GLY A 288 11.95 29.41 -8.73
CA GLY A 288 10.52 29.14 -8.62
C GLY A 288 10.03 27.86 -9.32
N ASP A 289 10.88 27.11 -10.02
CA ASP A 289 10.48 25.85 -10.68
C ASP A 289 9.87 24.84 -9.68
N LYS A 290 10.45 24.79 -8.48
CA LYS A 290 9.97 23.96 -7.38
C LYS A 290 8.52 24.28 -6.98
N ASP A 291 8.16 25.56 -6.89
CA ASP A 291 6.77 25.98 -6.60
C ASP A 291 5.87 25.84 -7.83
N LYS A 292 6.43 25.97 -9.04
CA LYS A 292 5.68 25.77 -10.29
C LYS A 292 5.15 24.34 -10.44
N VAL A 293 5.85 23.33 -9.89
CA VAL A 293 5.32 21.96 -9.83
C VAL A 293 3.99 21.92 -9.08
N TRP A 294 3.89 22.55 -7.92
CA TRP A 294 2.65 22.63 -7.16
C TRP A 294 1.57 23.47 -7.86
N GLN A 295 1.97 24.56 -8.53
CA GLN A 295 1.04 25.36 -9.33
C GLN A 295 0.40 24.55 -10.47
N ASN A 296 1.19 23.73 -11.16
CA ASN A 296 0.72 22.88 -12.25
C ASN A 296 -0.19 21.73 -11.77
N LYS A 297 -0.14 21.37 -10.49
CA LYS A 297 -1.04 20.37 -9.88
C LYS A 297 -2.43 20.91 -9.57
N ARG A 298 -2.56 22.22 -9.32
CA ARG A 298 -3.81 22.86 -8.90
C ARG A 298 -5.04 22.53 -9.74
N PRO A 299 -4.98 22.46 -11.09
CA PRO A 299 -6.17 22.15 -11.89
C PRO A 299 -6.75 20.75 -11.63
N GLN A 300 -5.95 19.81 -11.13
CA GLN A 300 -6.38 18.43 -10.85
C GLN A 300 -6.91 18.25 -9.43
N LEU A 301 -6.55 19.12 -8.47
CA LEU A 301 -7.15 19.11 -7.14
C LEU A 301 -8.52 19.79 -7.19
N GLN A 302 -9.57 18.99 -7.36
CA GLN A 302 -10.94 19.48 -7.52
C GLN A 302 -11.86 18.96 -6.41
N PRO A 303 -12.84 19.76 -5.98
CA PRO A 303 -13.93 19.26 -5.17
C PRO A 303 -14.92 18.50 -6.05
N ALA A 304 -15.52 17.45 -5.50
CA ALA A 304 -16.72 16.82 -6.03
C ALA A 304 -17.72 16.59 -4.90
N THR A 305 -18.99 16.36 -5.23
CA THR A 305 -20.04 16.13 -4.24
C THR A 305 -20.73 14.81 -4.53
N LEU A 306 -20.74 13.92 -3.54
CA LEU A 306 -21.64 12.76 -3.55
C LEU A 306 -22.98 13.17 -2.93
N HIS A 307 -24.07 12.97 -3.64
CA HIS A 307 -25.42 13.18 -3.15
C HIS A 307 -25.94 11.90 -2.47
N SER A 308 -25.55 11.72 -1.20
CA SER A 308 -26.05 10.61 -0.39
C SER A 308 -27.51 10.82 0.02
N SER A 309 -28.16 9.74 0.47
CA SER A 309 -29.50 9.80 1.07
C SER A 309 -29.58 10.65 2.37
N PHE A 310 -28.43 10.96 2.98
CA PHE A 310 -28.32 11.77 4.21
C PHE A 310 -27.86 13.21 3.95
N GLY A 311 -27.67 13.60 2.68
CA GLY A 311 -27.20 14.91 2.28
C GLY A 311 -25.92 14.89 1.43
N PRO A 312 -25.48 16.07 0.95
CA PRO A 312 -24.27 16.19 0.14
C PRO A 312 -23.00 15.95 0.97
N ILE A 313 -22.06 15.21 0.42
CA ILE A 313 -20.72 14.99 1.00
C ILE A 313 -19.69 15.57 0.03
N THR A 314 -18.99 16.64 0.43
CA THR A 314 -17.89 17.20 -0.36
C THR A 314 -16.65 16.34 -0.19
N VAL A 315 -16.02 15.94 -1.29
CA VAL A 315 -14.82 15.09 -1.32
C VAL A 315 -13.77 15.64 -2.29
N GLU A 316 -12.54 15.15 -2.17
CA GLU A 316 -11.58 15.18 -3.28
C GLU A 316 -12.13 14.36 -4.44
N ARG A 317 -12.29 14.99 -5.61
CA ARG A 317 -12.62 14.30 -6.85
C ARG A 317 -11.53 13.29 -7.16
N GLY A 318 -11.91 12.03 -7.37
CA GLY A 318 -10.97 10.97 -7.73
C GLY A 318 -10.76 10.89 -9.25
N TRP A 319 -9.78 10.08 -9.67
CA TRP A 319 -9.67 9.68 -11.08
C TRP A 319 -10.87 8.80 -11.40
N MET A 320 -10.97 7.68 -10.68
CA MET A 320 -12.17 6.84 -10.59
C MET A 320 -12.78 6.89 -9.19
N HIS A 321 -12.11 7.55 -8.25
CA HIS A 321 -12.39 7.44 -6.82
C HIS A 321 -12.20 6.00 -6.29
N SER A 322 -11.27 5.27 -6.91
CA SER A 322 -10.77 3.98 -6.44
C SER A 322 -10.12 4.14 -5.07
N SER A 323 -10.25 3.18 -4.15
CA SER A 323 -9.51 3.25 -2.89
C SER A 323 -8.01 3.32 -3.09
N HIS A 324 -7.47 2.76 -4.19
CA HIS A 324 -6.04 2.82 -4.54
C HIS A 324 -5.48 4.26 -4.53
N GLU A 325 -6.28 5.23 -5.00
CA GLU A 325 -5.92 6.65 -5.11
C GLU A 325 -5.61 7.32 -3.75
N LYS A 326 -5.85 6.63 -2.62
CA LYS A 326 -5.56 7.10 -1.27
C LYS A 326 -4.21 6.61 -0.74
N TRP A 327 -3.34 6.05 -1.58
CA TRP A 327 -2.12 5.36 -1.14
C TRP A 327 -1.20 6.26 -0.30
N LYS A 328 -1.05 7.52 -0.75
CA LYS A 328 -0.18 8.53 -0.13
C LYS A 328 -0.44 8.74 1.37
N TYR A 329 -1.66 8.45 1.82
CA TYR A 329 -2.05 8.56 3.22
C TYR A 329 -1.39 7.52 4.12
N MET A 330 -0.97 6.36 3.58
CA MET A 330 -0.20 5.37 4.33
C MET A 330 1.26 5.78 4.54
N GLU A 331 1.75 6.73 3.74
CA GLU A 331 3.18 7.02 3.64
C GLU A 331 3.58 8.36 4.25
N LEU A 332 2.76 9.40 4.11
CA LEU A 332 3.07 10.75 4.59
C LEU A 332 2.02 11.28 5.57
N PRO A 333 2.37 12.22 6.45
CA PRO A 333 1.50 12.68 7.54
C PRO A 333 0.41 13.67 7.11
N TYR A 334 -0.34 13.34 6.07
CA TYR A 334 -1.45 14.17 5.58
C TYR A 334 -2.53 14.42 6.66
N PHE A 335 -2.74 13.46 7.57
CA PHE A 335 -3.71 13.59 8.66
C PHE A 335 -3.33 14.65 9.70
N ASP A 336 -2.07 15.09 9.76
CA ASP A 336 -1.64 16.17 10.64
C ASP A 336 -2.24 17.52 10.23
N ILE A 337 -2.69 17.63 8.97
CA ILE A 337 -3.22 18.86 8.40
C ILE A 337 -4.75 18.83 8.48
N PRO A 338 -5.39 19.66 9.33
CA PRO A 338 -6.82 19.50 9.67
C PRO A 338 -7.74 19.46 8.45
N ILE A 339 -7.49 20.34 7.46
CA ILE A 339 -8.34 20.39 6.26
C ILE A 339 -8.22 19.10 5.42
N ASN A 340 -7.01 18.57 5.28
CA ASN A 340 -6.78 17.35 4.52
C ASN A 340 -7.40 16.14 5.24
N ASN A 341 -7.26 16.08 6.57
CA ASN A 341 -7.92 15.06 7.39
C ASN A 341 -9.46 15.12 7.23
N ALA A 342 -10.06 16.32 7.28
CA ALA A 342 -11.51 16.48 7.09
C ALA A 342 -11.98 15.98 5.71
N VAL A 343 -11.25 16.31 4.64
CA VAL A 343 -11.58 15.86 3.28
C VAL A 343 -11.41 14.34 3.15
N PHE A 344 -10.36 13.77 3.72
CA PHE A 344 -10.16 12.31 3.75
C PHE A 344 -11.34 11.60 4.43
N LEU A 345 -11.74 12.05 5.62
CA LEU A 345 -12.87 11.48 6.35
C LEU A 345 -14.18 11.62 5.56
N ASN A 346 -14.39 12.72 4.84
CA ASN A 346 -15.53 12.83 3.93
C ASN A 346 -15.45 11.85 2.76
N GLY A 347 -14.26 11.60 2.21
CA GLY A 347 -14.05 10.55 1.21
C GLY A 347 -14.48 9.18 1.72
N GLU A 348 -14.16 8.84 2.97
CA GLU A 348 -14.60 7.60 3.60
C GLU A 348 -16.11 7.54 3.87
N ARG A 349 -16.73 8.67 4.25
CA ARG A 349 -18.19 8.77 4.34
C ARG A 349 -18.80 8.50 2.97
N ALA A 350 -18.29 9.13 1.91
CA ALA A 350 -18.79 8.95 0.55
C ALA A 350 -18.65 7.50 0.08
N ARG A 351 -17.48 6.87 0.25
CA ARG A 351 -17.25 5.45 -0.09
C ARG A 351 -18.25 4.51 0.57
N SER A 352 -18.37 4.61 1.89
CA SER A 352 -19.27 3.75 2.66
C SER A 352 -20.74 4.02 2.34
N GLN A 353 -21.14 5.29 2.23
CA GLN A 353 -22.52 5.69 1.90
C GLN A 353 -22.92 5.29 0.48
N PHE A 354 -22.00 5.35 -0.48
CA PHE A 354 -22.24 4.89 -1.85
C PHE A 354 -22.58 3.40 -1.88
N SER A 355 -21.77 2.55 -1.24
CA SER A 355 -22.04 1.12 -1.16
C SER A 355 -23.31 0.81 -0.37
N PHE A 356 -23.56 1.51 0.74
CA PHE A 356 -24.78 1.35 1.52
C PHE A 356 -26.05 1.70 0.72
N THR A 357 -26.04 2.85 0.03
CA THR A 357 -27.21 3.36 -0.71
C THR A 357 -27.56 2.43 -1.87
N ASN A 358 -26.55 1.90 -2.56
CA ASN A 358 -26.72 1.02 -3.70
C ASN A 358 -26.80 -0.48 -3.32
N SER A 359 -26.79 -0.81 -2.02
CA SER A 359 -26.77 -2.19 -1.53
C SER A 359 -25.61 -3.03 -2.09
N TYR A 360 -24.44 -2.41 -2.32
CA TYR A 360 -23.24 -3.16 -2.70
C TYR A 360 -22.66 -3.90 -1.50
N PRO A 361 -22.23 -5.17 -1.67
CA PRO A 361 -21.75 -6.00 -0.56
C PRO A 361 -20.30 -5.75 -0.15
N GLY A 362 -19.66 -4.71 -0.72
CA GLY A 362 -18.26 -4.38 -0.49
C GLY A 362 -17.89 -2.99 -0.99
N LEU A 363 -16.59 -2.73 -1.06
CA LEU A 363 -16.01 -1.47 -1.51
C LEU A 363 -15.17 -1.67 -2.78
N PHE A 364 -14.95 -0.57 -3.52
CA PHE A 364 -14.40 -0.60 -4.87
C PHE A 364 -12.98 -0.07 -4.91
N ALA A 365 -12.13 -0.78 -5.63
CA ALA A 365 -10.78 -0.34 -5.96
C ALA A 365 -10.25 -1.18 -7.12
N SER A 366 -9.33 -0.61 -7.90
CA SER A 366 -8.74 -1.23 -9.09
C SER A 366 -8.17 -2.60 -8.76
N ALA A 367 -8.61 -3.65 -9.45
CA ALA A 367 -8.27 -5.03 -9.12
C ALA A 367 -8.34 -5.93 -10.35
N ALA A 368 -7.80 -7.14 -10.26
CA ALA A 368 -8.06 -8.13 -11.28
C ALA A 368 -9.55 -8.54 -11.29
N ASN A 369 -10.06 -8.73 -12.50
CA ASN A 369 -11.43 -9.11 -12.76
C ASN A 369 -11.71 -10.52 -12.24
N VAL A 370 -12.99 -10.81 -12.02
CA VAL A 370 -13.42 -12.18 -11.79
C VAL A 370 -13.30 -13.01 -13.07
N SER A 371 -13.10 -14.32 -12.91
CA SER A 371 -13.00 -15.23 -14.05
C SER A 371 -13.78 -16.53 -13.80
N GLN A 372 -14.13 -17.20 -14.89
CA GLN A 372 -14.74 -18.52 -14.85
C GLN A 372 -13.76 -19.55 -14.27
N PRO A 373 -14.25 -20.60 -13.58
CA PRO A 373 -13.41 -21.71 -13.13
C PRO A 373 -12.55 -22.26 -14.28
N GLY A 374 -11.25 -22.44 -14.02
CA GLY A 374 -10.28 -22.88 -15.02
C GLY A 374 -9.60 -21.76 -15.83
N ASN A 375 -10.04 -20.51 -15.70
CA ASN A 375 -9.31 -19.35 -16.23
C ASN A 375 -8.52 -18.67 -15.10
N TYR A 376 -7.20 -18.84 -15.12
CA TYR A 376 -6.27 -18.30 -14.12
C TYR A 376 -5.57 -17.00 -14.54
N ASN A 377 -5.93 -16.43 -15.69
CA ASN A 377 -5.38 -15.17 -16.17
C ASN A 377 -6.49 -14.11 -16.29
N PRO A 378 -7.10 -13.67 -15.17
CA PRO A 378 -8.10 -12.63 -15.21
C PRO A 378 -7.50 -11.32 -15.75
N ASN A 379 -8.29 -10.59 -16.56
CA ASN A 379 -7.91 -9.25 -17.00
C ASN A 379 -7.89 -8.29 -15.81
N TYR A 380 -7.02 -7.29 -15.83
CA TYR A 380 -7.04 -6.21 -14.84
C TYR A 380 -8.15 -5.19 -15.16
N ILE A 381 -8.88 -4.72 -14.14
CA ILE A 381 -9.85 -3.62 -14.28
C ILE A 381 -9.36 -2.43 -13.47
N SER A 382 -8.79 -1.45 -14.16
CA SER A 382 -8.34 -0.19 -13.54
C SER A 382 -9.52 0.71 -13.13
N ALA A 383 -10.63 0.66 -13.87
CA ALA A 383 -11.71 1.62 -13.78
C ALA A 383 -12.88 1.18 -12.87
N THR A 384 -12.58 0.94 -11.60
CA THR A 384 -13.58 0.64 -10.55
C THR A 384 -13.57 1.72 -9.48
N GLY A 385 -14.73 2.28 -9.14
CA GLY A 385 -14.83 3.35 -8.15
C GLY A 385 -16.22 3.96 -8.11
N ILE A 386 -16.32 5.30 -8.04
CA ILE A 386 -17.59 6.01 -7.85
C ILE A 386 -17.73 7.10 -8.91
N GLN A 387 -18.51 6.82 -9.96
CA GLN A 387 -18.62 7.68 -11.15
C GLN A 387 -19.02 9.13 -10.82
N GLU A 388 -19.91 9.32 -9.84
CA GLU A 388 -20.45 10.64 -9.45
C GLU A 388 -19.37 11.60 -8.94
N ILE A 389 -18.30 11.07 -8.35
CA ILE A 389 -17.18 11.83 -7.76
C ILE A 389 -15.84 11.52 -8.42
N ALA A 390 -15.90 11.01 -9.65
CA ALA A 390 -14.76 10.67 -10.50
C ALA A 390 -14.57 11.70 -11.63
N SER A 391 -13.34 11.84 -12.13
CA SER A 391 -13.04 12.63 -13.32
C SER A 391 -13.00 11.79 -14.59
N ALA A 392 -12.62 10.51 -14.48
CA ALA A 392 -12.59 9.55 -15.55
C ALA A 392 -13.78 8.57 -15.47
N HIS A 393 -13.93 7.75 -16.52
CA HIS A 393 -15.05 6.84 -16.66
C HIS A 393 -14.86 5.57 -15.81
N VAL A 394 -15.78 5.31 -14.88
CA VAL A 394 -15.83 4.06 -14.14
C VAL A 394 -16.49 2.99 -15.00
N ASP A 395 -15.72 1.98 -15.41
CA ASP A 395 -16.17 0.90 -16.28
C ASP A 395 -17.18 -0.02 -15.58
N THR A 396 -17.00 -0.29 -14.29
CA THR A 396 -17.84 -1.26 -13.58
C THR A 396 -17.87 -1.10 -12.07
N ASN A 397 -19.02 -1.47 -11.49
CA ASN A 397 -19.23 -1.74 -10.07
C ASN A 397 -19.72 -3.19 -9.83
N ALA A 398 -19.43 -4.10 -10.77
CA ALA A 398 -19.89 -5.50 -10.72
C ALA A 398 -19.01 -6.42 -9.83
N LEU A 399 -17.89 -5.91 -9.31
CA LEU A 399 -17.03 -6.63 -8.37
C LEU A 399 -16.61 -5.73 -7.22
N VAL A 400 -16.27 -6.35 -6.09
CA VAL A 400 -15.72 -5.70 -4.89
C VAL A 400 -14.46 -6.43 -4.48
N THR A 401 -13.60 -5.74 -3.73
CA THR A 401 -12.32 -6.28 -3.27
C THR A 401 -12.07 -5.92 -1.80
N PRO A 402 -11.53 -6.85 -0.97
CA PRO A 402 -11.25 -6.57 0.44
C PRO A 402 -10.40 -5.32 0.65
N TYR A 403 -9.39 -5.08 -0.20
CA TYR A 403 -8.54 -3.89 -0.07
C TYR A 403 -9.27 -2.58 -0.35
N GLY A 404 -10.46 -2.60 -0.96
CA GLY A 404 -11.32 -1.43 -1.05
C GLY A 404 -11.60 -0.79 0.32
N ALA A 405 -11.47 -1.53 1.42
CA ALA A 405 -11.60 -1.04 2.79
C ALA A 405 -10.32 -0.43 3.41
N TYR A 406 -9.15 -0.51 2.75
CA TYR A 406 -7.89 -0.08 3.38
C TYR A 406 -7.89 1.39 3.83
N PRO A 407 -8.50 2.36 3.11
CA PRO A 407 -8.51 3.74 3.57
C PRO A 407 -9.28 3.90 4.89
N LEU A 408 -10.39 3.19 5.06
CA LEU A 408 -11.11 3.12 6.33
C LEU A 408 -10.27 2.47 7.43
N LEU A 409 -9.53 1.41 7.13
CA LEU A 409 -8.68 0.68 8.09
C LEU A 409 -7.53 1.53 8.65
N LEU A 410 -7.04 2.48 7.84
CA LEU A 410 -5.88 3.30 8.14
C LEU A 410 -6.14 4.29 9.30
N HIS A 411 -7.19 5.10 9.20
CA HIS A 411 -7.44 6.19 10.14
C HIS A 411 -8.19 5.70 11.40
N PRO A 412 -7.75 6.07 12.63
CA PRO A 412 -8.34 5.57 13.88
C PRO A 412 -9.87 5.76 13.99
N THR A 413 -10.38 6.92 13.57
CA THR A 413 -11.83 7.23 13.61
C THR A 413 -12.67 6.33 12.70
N THR A 414 -12.11 5.86 11.58
CA THR A 414 -12.82 5.04 10.59
C THR A 414 -12.54 3.55 10.74
N ARG A 415 -11.47 3.19 11.46
CA ARG A 415 -10.98 1.81 11.56
C ARG A 415 -12.05 0.79 11.96
N PRO A 416 -12.93 1.04 12.96
CA PRO A 416 -14.01 0.10 13.28
C PRO A 416 -14.92 -0.21 12.07
N TYR A 417 -15.27 0.80 11.29
CA TYR A 417 -16.06 0.65 10.06
C TYR A 417 -15.29 -0.10 8.98
N GLY A 418 -14.00 0.22 8.82
CA GLY A 418 -13.11 -0.48 7.88
C GLY A 418 -12.99 -1.96 8.19
N ILE A 419 -12.86 -2.33 9.47
CA ILE A 419 -12.82 -3.73 9.92
C ILE A 419 -14.13 -4.43 9.56
N VAL A 420 -15.28 -3.78 9.77
CA VAL A 420 -16.58 -4.37 9.44
C VAL A 420 -16.74 -4.58 7.92
N TRP A 421 -16.37 -3.61 7.09
CA TRP A 421 -16.41 -3.76 5.63
C TRP A 421 -15.45 -4.85 5.13
N TYR A 422 -14.23 -4.88 5.66
CA TYR A 422 -13.24 -5.91 5.34
C TYR A 422 -13.75 -7.29 5.73
N ALA A 423 -14.22 -7.47 6.97
CA ALA A 423 -14.78 -8.73 7.46
C ALA A 423 -16.00 -9.19 6.65
N SER A 424 -16.92 -8.28 6.30
CA SER A 424 -18.10 -8.58 5.49
C SER A 424 -17.73 -9.15 4.12
N MET A 425 -16.70 -8.61 3.48
CA MET A 425 -16.21 -9.15 2.21
C MET A 425 -15.52 -10.51 2.40
N LEU A 426 -14.69 -10.67 3.44
CA LEU A 426 -14.03 -11.95 3.76
C LEU A 426 -15.00 -13.08 4.13
N GLN A 427 -16.18 -12.75 4.66
CA GLN A 427 -17.24 -13.73 4.95
C GLN A 427 -17.88 -14.32 3.68
N GLY A 428 -17.61 -13.76 2.50
CA GLY A 428 -18.04 -14.30 1.21
C GLY A 428 -17.39 -15.66 0.87
N SER A 429 -18.07 -16.44 0.03
CA SER A 429 -17.52 -17.71 -0.46
C SER A 429 -16.20 -17.50 -1.20
N LYS A 430 -15.20 -18.33 -0.87
CA LYS A 430 -13.84 -18.26 -1.46
C LYS A 430 -13.14 -16.90 -1.28
N MET A 431 -13.56 -16.07 -0.32
CA MET A 431 -12.86 -14.81 0.00
C MET A 431 -11.79 -14.96 1.08
N GLN A 432 -11.60 -16.19 1.57
CA GLN A 432 -10.49 -16.60 2.43
C GLN A 432 -9.95 -17.93 1.94
N GLY A 433 -8.63 -18.02 1.81
CA GLY A 433 -7.91 -19.22 1.44
C GLY A 433 -6.57 -19.36 2.20
N PRO A 434 -5.76 -20.37 1.85
CA PRO A 434 -4.51 -20.68 2.55
C PRO A 434 -3.49 -19.54 2.61
N GLN A 435 -3.61 -18.54 1.74
CA GLN A 435 -2.78 -17.32 1.71
C GLN A 435 -3.52 -16.05 2.20
N GLY A 436 -4.61 -16.20 2.96
CA GLY A 436 -5.41 -15.07 3.46
C GLY A 436 -6.56 -14.70 2.53
N SER A 437 -6.86 -13.41 2.41
CA SER A 437 -7.92 -12.88 1.54
C SER A 437 -7.71 -13.21 0.07
N THR A 438 -8.80 -13.30 -0.70
CA THR A 438 -8.74 -13.44 -2.17
C THR A 438 -8.93 -12.09 -2.84
N GLU A 439 -8.28 -11.91 -3.99
CA GLU A 439 -8.21 -10.65 -4.75
C GLU A 439 -9.54 -9.89 -4.87
N SER A 440 -10.58 -10.51 -5.45
CA SER A 440 -11.86 -9.86 -5.67
C SER A 440 -12.99 -10.86 -5.90
N VAL A 441 -14.24 -10.40 -5.76
CA VAL A 441 -15.45 -11.19 -5.98
C VAL A 441 -16.52 -10.36 -6.67
N SER A 442 -17.28 -11.02 -7.53
CA SER A 442 -18.48 -10.47 -8.14
C SER A 442 -19.49 -10.07 -7.05
N ILE A 443 -20.23 -8.98 -7.26
CA ILE A 443 -21.29 -8.59 -6.31
C ILE A 443 -22.42 -9.64 -6.26
N GLN A 444 -22.52 -10.50 -7.28
CA GLN A 444 -23.43 -11.64 -7.35
C GLN A 444 -22.91 -12.87 -6.60
N GLY A 445 -21.64 -12.89 -6.19
CA GLY A 445 -21.02 -13.96 -5.39
C GLY A 445 -20.84 -15.29 -6.11
N ASP A 446 -20.95 -15.31 -7.45
CA ASP A 446 -20.84 -16.50 -8.29
C ASP A 446 -19.48 -16.64 -8.98
N LEU A 447 -18.64 -15.60 -8.97
CA LEU A 447 -17.27 -15.64 -9.47
C LEU A 447 -16.30 -14.88 -8.55
N ILE A 448 -15.06 -15.37 -8.47
CA ILE A 448 -13.91 -14.71 -7.85
C ILE A 448 -12.85 -14.39 -8.91
N SER A 449 -11.91 -13.51 -8.57
CA SER A 449 -10.61 -13.45 -9.24
C SER A 449 -9.66 -14.46 -8.59
N PRO A 450 -9.24 -15.53 -9.29
CA PRO A 450 -8.42 -16.59 -8.72
C PRO A 450 -6.93 -16.23 -8.73
N ILE A 451 -6.60 -15.04 -8.22
CA ILE A 451 -5.22 -14.59 -8.01
C ILE A 451 -5.07 -13.99 -6.61
N ASN A 452 -3.83 -13.82 -6.18
CA ASN A 452 -3.45 -13.11 -4.97
C ASN A 452 -2.32 -12.15 -5.30
N THR A 453 -2.47 -10.85 -5.05
CA THR A 453 -1.47 -9.81 -5.35
C THR A 453 -1.10 -9.00 -4.12
N TRP A 454 0.03 -8.29 -4.14
CA TRP A 454 0.39 -7.38 -3.05
C TRP A 454 -0.62 -6.25 -2.88
N ASP A 455 -1.11 -5.70 -3.99
CA ASP A 455 -2.02 -4.55 -4.03
C ASP A 455 -3.33 -4.84 -3.29
N THR A 456 -3.93 -6.00 -3.53
CA THR A 456 -5.26 -6.32 -2.97
C THR A 456 -5.23 -7.01 -1.61
N LYS A 457 -4.03 -7.34 -1.12
CA LYS A 457 -3.87 -8.08 0.13
C LYS A 457 -3.10 -7.26 1.16
N ILE A 458 -1.88 -6.91 0.81
CA ILE A 458 -0.91 -6.44 1.78
C ILE A 458 -1.04 -4.93 2.01
N THR A 459 -1.64 -4.20 1.07
CA THR A 459 -2.11 -2.81 1.29
C THR A 459 -3.03 -2.72 2.51
N SER A 460 -3.96 -3.66 2.70
CA SER A 460 -4.81 -3.70 3.89
C SER A 460 -4.01 -3.96 5.16
N VAL A 461 -3.00 -4.85 5.10
CA VAL A 461 -2.12 -5.14 6.23
C VAL A 461 -1.30 -3.93 6.64
N LEU A 462 -0.73 -3.21 5.67
CA LEU A 462 -0.03 -1.96 5.90
C LEU A 462 -0.96 -0.92 6.54
N ALA A 463 -2.18 -0.78 6.02
CA ALA A 463 -3.14 0.19 6.51
C ALA A 463 -3.54 -0.04 7.98
N PHE A 464 -3.98 -1.25 8.34
CA PHE A 464 -4.35 -1.53 9.75
C PHE A 464 -3.14 -1.63 10.68
N SER A 465 -1.92 -1.76 10.13
CA SER A 465 -0.66 -1.61 10.87
C SER A 465 -0.30 -0.14 11.14
N GLY A 466 -1.06 0.82 10.60
CA GLY A 466 -0.89 2.25 10.80
C GLY A 466 -0.20 2.99 9.64
N GLY A 467 0.17 2.29 8.56
CA GLY A 467 1.08 2.82 7.56
C GLY A 467 2.46 3.13 8.14
N ILE A 468 3.32 3.78 7.37
CA ILE A 468 4.64 4.28 7.82
C ILE A 468 4.60 5.77 8.20
N ILE A 469 3.40 6.33 8.33
CA ILE A 469 3.13 7.76 8.59
C ILE A 469 3.97 8.30 9.76
N ASP A 470 3.98 7.57 10.87
CA ASP A 470 4.69 8.00 12.08
C ASP A 470 6.21 7.97 11.90
N ILE A 471 6.72 7.02 11.11
CA ILE A 471 8.16 6.88 10.82
C ILE A 471 8.60 8.01 9.89
N THR A 472 7.87 8.23 8.79
CA THR A 472 8.21 9.27 7.80
C THR A 472 8.02 10.67 8.38
N ARG A 473 7.01 10.89 9.24
CA ARG A 473 6.85 12.14 10.01
C ARG A 473 8.13 12.46 10.79
N ARG A 474 8.67 11.49 11.54
CA ARG A 474 9.91 11.69 12.31
C ARG A 474 11.08 12.01 11.38
N TYR A 475 11.22 11.30 10.28
CA TYR A 475 12.28 11.55 9.29
C TYR A 475 12.20 12.98 8.74
N ILE A 476 11.05 13.42 8.21
CA ILE A 476 10.93 14.75 7.61
C ILE A 476 10.99 15.89 8.64
N GLN A 477 10.69 15.62 9.92
CA GLN A 477 10.93 16.57 11.00
C GLN A 477 12.44 16.71 11.27
N GLN A 478 13.16 15.59 11.36
CA GLN A 478 14.60 15.56 11.61
C GLN A 478 15.41 16.17 10.46
N THR A 479 14.94 16.04 9.22
CA THR A 479 15.58 16.64 8.04
C THR A 479 15.06 18.05 7.71
N GLY A 480 14.19 18.64 8.55
CA GLY A 480 13.72 20.02 8.39
C GLY A 480 12.70 20.26 7.25
N HIS A 481 12.04 19.23 6.74
CA HIS A 481 11.08 19.33 5.64
C HIS A 481 9.61 19.33 6.09
N TYR A 482 9.31 19.00 7.34
CA TYR A 482 7.94 18.96 7.85
C TYR A 482 7.17 20.27 7.66
N ILE A 483 7.79 21.43 7.92
CA ILE A 483 7.12 22.74 7.73
C ILE A 483 6.77 22.96 6.25
N ARG A 484 7.66 22.57 5.32
CA ARG A 484 7.38 22.68 3.87
C ARG A 484 6.23 21.76 3.48
N PHE A 485 6.22 20.50 3.94
CA PHE A 485 5.11 19.58 3.74
C PHE A 485 3.79 20.19 4.22
N ALA A 486 3.73 20.59 5.49
CA ALA A 486 2.53 21.13 6.12
C ALA A 486 2.03 22.40 5.41
N THR A 487 2.94 23.28 5.02
CA THR A 487 2.60 24.52 4.30
C THR A 487 1.99 24.25 2.93
N VAL A 488 2.60 23.34 2.16
CA VAL A 488 2.09 22.97 0.83
C VAL A 488 0.71 22.35 0.95
N VAL A 489 0.54 21.33 1.80
CA VAL A 489 -0.75 20.65 1.97
C VAL A 489 -1.82 21.62 2.48
N ALA A 490 -1.54 22.41 3.52
CA ALA A 490 -2.50 23.38 4.05
C ALA A 490 -2.90 24.44 3.01
N THR A 491 -1.93 24.93 2.23
CA THR A 491 -2.19 25.95 1.21
C THR A 491 -3.02 25.39 0.06
N GLU A 492 -2.59 24.29 -0.55
CA GLU A 492 -3.26 23.77 -1.75
C GLU A 492 -4.65 23.21 -1.42
N TRP A 493 -4.80 22.52 -0.28
CA TRP A 493 -6.10 21.99 0.14
C TRP A 493 -7.02 23.06 0.72
N GLY A 494 -6.49 24.03 1.48
CA GLY A 494 -7.27 25.16 2.00
C GLY A 494 -7.86 26.04 0.90
N ARG A 495 -7.16 26.18 -0.24
CA ARG A 495 -7.67 26.91 -1.41
C ARG A 495 -8.90 26.28 -2.05
N VAL A 496 -9.03 24.95 -1.97
CA VAL A 496 -10.11 24.20 -2.62
C VAL A 496 -11.24 23.87 -1.64
N PHE A 497 -10.88 23.47 -0.42
CA PHE A 497 -11.78 22.89 0.57
C PHE A 497 -11.92 23.74 1.85
N GLY A 498 -11.49 25.00 1.88
CA GLY A 498 -11.65 25.89 3.05
C GLY A 498 -13.06 25.82 3.67
N GLU A 499 -13.19 26.19 4.95
CA GLU A 499 -14.32 25.81 5.83
C GLU A 499 -15.72 25.95 5.22
N ASP A 500 -15.99 26.97 4.39
CA ASP A 500 -17.28 27.19 3.74
C ASP A 500 -17.62 26.18 2.60
N ASN A 501 -16.65 25.38 2.14
CA ASN A 501 -16.78 24.48 1.00
C ASN A 501 -16.99 23.01 1.39
N LEU A 502 -16.93 22.65 2.68
CA LEU A 502 -17.10 21.27 3.14
C LEU A 502 -18.52 20.99 3.64
N SER A 503 -19.22 20.11 2.91
CA SER A 503 -20.51 19.54 3.34
C SER A 503 -20.35 18.07 3.75
N GLY A 504 -21.22 17.60 4.64
CA GLY A 504 -21.34 16.19 5.00
C GLY A 504 -20.43 15.69 6.12
N SER A 505 -19.73 16.58 6.83
CA SER A 505 -18.88 16.20 7.99
C SER A 505 -19.67 15.59 9.15
N ASN A 506 -20.97 15.89 9.24
CA ASN A 506 -21.93 15.35 10.19
C ASN A 506 -22.57 14.01 9.75
N ILE A 507 -22.38 13.59 8.49
CA ILE A 507 -22.91 12.32 8.00
C ILE A 507 -22.07 11.18 8.60
N ALA A 508 -22.73 10.14 9.11
CA ALA A 508 -22.04 8.98 9.67
C ALA A 508 -21.39 8.12 8.57
N PHE A 509 -20.33 7.40 8.92
CA PHE A 509 -19.83 6.31 8.10
C PHE A 509 -20.89 5.20 8.04
N ALA A 510 -21.14 4.64 6.85
CA ALA A 510 -22.13 3.59 6.71
C ALA A 510 -21.53 2.20 6.96
N LEU A 511 -22.37 1.28 7.44
CA LEU A 511 -22.05 -0.15 7.57
C LEU A 511 -22.54 -0.91 6.33
N PRO A 512 -22.04 -2.13 6.07
CA PRO A 512 -22.58 -2.99 5.02
C PRO A 512 -24.09 -3.22 5.19
N LYS A 513 -24.86 -2.95 4.14
CA LYS A 513 -26.31 -3.25 4.06
C LYS A 513 -26.57 -4.60 3.39
N ALA A 514 -25.67 -5.05 2.53
CA ALA A 514 -25.70 -6.31 1.83
C ALA A 514 -24.44 -7.13 2.14
N SER A 515 -24.54 -8.44 2.01
CA SER A 515 -23.42 -9.38 2.10
C SER A 515 -23.14 -10.00 0.73
N VAL A 516 -21.91 -10.46 0.51
CA VAL A 516 -21.55 -11.19 -0.71
C VAL A 516 -22.36 -12.49 -0.74
N PRO A 517 -23.17 -12.76 -1.79
CA PRO A 517 -23.93 -14.00 -1.87
C PRO A 517 -23.02 -15.23 -1.83
N GLN A 518 -23.33 -16.21 -0.99
CA GLN A 518 -22.53 -17.43 -0.84
C GLN A 518 -22.93 -18.50 -1.85
N LYS A 519 -22.63 -18.30 -3.15
CA LYS A 519 -22.99 -19.25 -4.22
C LYS A 519 -21.89 -20.25 -4.57
N LEU A 520 -20.65 -19.96 -4.18
CA LEU A 520 -19.50 -20.83 -4.42
C LEU A 520 -19.19 -21.71 -3.19
N PRO A 521 -18.66 -22.94 -3.38
CA PRO A 521 -18.14 -23.73 -2.28
C PRO A 521 -16.85 -23.10 -1.73
N MET A 522 -16.57 -23.29 -0.44
CA MET A 522 -15.30 -22.85 0.16
C MET A 522 -14.08 -23.55 -0.48
N PHE A 523 -12.90 -22.95 -0.32
CA PHE A 523 -11.65 -23.58 -0.77
C PHE A 523 -11.33 -24.82 0.06
N THR A 524 -10.99 -25.94 -0.59
CA THR A 524 -10.66 -27.19 0.11
C THR A 524 -9.30 -27.18 0.78
N GLY A 525 -8.37 -26.30 0.36
CA GLY A 525 -7.07 -26.12 1.02
C GLY A 525 -7.16 -25.39 2.37
N CYS A 526 -8.34 -24.86 2.69
CA CYS A 526 -8.62 -24.03 3.87
C CYS A 526 -9.37 -24.82 4.97
N THR A 527 -9.39 -26.16 4.89
CA THR A 527 -10.02 -27.00 5.92
C THR A 527 -9.15 -27.10 7.16
N SER A 528 -9.71 -26.75 8.33
CA SER A 528 -9.10 -27.03 9.63
C SER A 528 -8.71 -28.52 9.71
N LYS A 529 -7.44 -28.82 10.01
CA LYS A 529 -7.11 -30.15 10.53
C LYS A 529 -7.98 -30.36 11.76
N LYS A 530 -8.91 -31.31 11.69
CA LYS A 530 -9.74 -31.71 12.83
C LYS A 530 -8.88 -32.26 13.95
#